data_AF-A0A9W7FE17-F1
#
_entry.id   AF-A0A9W7FE17-F1
#
_cell.length_a   1.000
_cell.length_b   1.000
_cell.length_c   1.000
_cell.angle_alpha   90.00
_cell.angle_beta   90.00
_cell.angle_gamma   90.00
#
_symmetry.space_group_name_H-M   'P 1'
#
loop_
_entity.id
_entity.type
_entity.pdbx_description
1 polymer ?
#
loop_
_entity_poly.entity_id
_entity_poly.type
_entity_poly.pdbx_seq_one_letter_code
_entity_poly.pdbx_strand_id
1 'polypeptide(L)'
;MPSSRLIALLDLDCFYAQCESVRLDIPSHLPVAVFQWSGAIAVNYPARAAGIKRFMKLEDMKKVASDIVAIHVEVETLSSAFIEEAGDEDVRKSKYKKQYSLTCEEKALAFSRENGHFPSRTSAQANIERYRYVSGLIFSRLRIFLDEVVGQGGYKLEKASIDELYVDLTEYVNKSRESTPPPLTGKVVIIGGDKNWTDDAQCLMAANLVSRLREDIKTTLGYTLSAGLAINKTMAKLAAGRGKPDGLAVLPRSSEAMKVALETTSVLEVRGYGGKGGKIVCENVLKFRGYNGPWEGDEYEEECKKLSMKMCGDCPADVLGSKHDWRLMNNGEEGEEVQHTKPGAPTKSITTFKSFVGDKESCHRKDDVKSKLGAWIEMMVKSLVRRVLDDSKRNNRWCKTLCVYFCNDVKAVKSKSTKFPGKSAQGKEESVTKFFIKTLEESTVWPIIRVGVSADNFFPLGAGLGIFLSKENEAGVTKPTDFKTTKVAKVVEKSTLFATVPPKSLAGICWNCKACTYENEADAKVCEICKTSRSVEDDEEYAKRLQKQFNDEEAEGVAIGVGVGVGEKRKAKKAKTVKDFFGS
;
A
#
# COMPACT_ATOMS: atom_id res chain seq x y z
N MET A 1 34.48 5.18 -5.27
CA MET A 1 33.42 4.72 -4.34
C MET A 1 32.47 3.86 -5.14
N PRO A 2 32.10 2.62 -4.73
CA PRO A 2 30.98 1.95 -5.39
C PRO A 2 29.77 2.90 -5.31
N SER A 3 29.14 3.20 -6.45
CA SER A 3 28.02 4.14 -6.60
C SER A 3 27.09 4.06 -5.38
N SER A 4 27.18 5.03 -4.49
CA SER A 4 26.64 4.93 -3.14
C SER A 4 25.12 5.03 -3.20
N ARG A 5 24.48 3.86 -3.19
CA ARG A 5 23.04 3.67 -3.28
C ARG A 5 22.28 4.62 -2.37
N LEU A 6 21.11 5.06 -2.83
CA LEU A 6 20.16 5.82 -2.02
C LEU A 6 18.81 5.13 -2.07
N ILE A 7 18.47 4.49 -0.95
CA ILE A 7 17.29 3.65 -0.78
C ILE A 7 16.36 4.33 0.21
N ALA A 8 15.12 4.56 -0.20
CA ALA A 8 14.04 4.97 0.68
C ALA A 8 13.21 3.76 1.07
N LEU A 9 12.77 3.70 2.33
CA LEU A 9 11.60 2.92 2.72
C LEU A 9 10.45 3.88 3.00
N LEU A 10 9.28 3.57 2.46
CA LEU A 10 8.01 4.24 2.70
C LEU A 10 7.11 3.32 3.50
N ASP A 11 6.60 3.77 4.65
CA ASP A 11 5.87 2.96 5.63
C ASP A 11 4.62 3.73 6.10
N LEU A 12 3.43 3.22 5.78
CA LEU A 12 2.15 3.88 6.10
C LEU A 12 1.90 3.91 7.61
N ASP A 13 1.62 5.11 8.12
CA ASP A 13 1.50 5.35 9.54
C ASP A 13 0.27 4.65 10.13
N CYS A 14 0.47 3.77 11.12
CA CYS A 14 -0.60 3.02 11.78
C CYS A 14 -1.69 2.52 10.81
N PHE A 15 -1.27 1.95 9.67
CA PHE A 15 -2.04 1.85 8.43
C PHE A 15 -3.53 1.46 8.59
N TYR A 16 -3.83 0.42 9.36
CA TYR A 16 -5.23 -0.04 9.52
C TYR A 16 -6.07 0.99 10.29
N ALA A 17 -5.53 1.57 11.36
CA ALA A 17 -6.22 2.63 12.10
C ALA A 17 -6.42 3.86 11.22
N GLN A 18 -5.44 4.20 10.39
CA GLN A 18 -5.55 5.32 9.46
C GLN A 18 -6.60 5.07 8.36
N CYS A 19 -6.69 3.84 7.84
CA CYS A 19 -7.75 3.45 6.91
C CYS A 19 -9.14 3.66 7.53
N GLU A 20 -9.32 3.26 8.78
CA GLU A 20 -10.59 3.47 9.48
C GLU A 20 -10.85 4.95 9.78
N SER A 21 -9.81 5.72 10.14
CA SER A 21 -9.92 7.17 10.33
C SER A 21 -10.38 7.90 9.08
N VAL A 22 -9.76 7.64 7.92
CA VAL A 22 -10.16 8.27 6.65
C VAL A 22 -11.58 7.85 6.25
N ARG A 23 -11.90 6.57 6.40
CA ARG A 23 -13.20 6.03 6.01
C ARG A 23 -14.35 6.58 6.84
N LEU A 24 -14.15 6.68 8.15
CA LEU A 24 -15.18 7.08 9.11
C LEU A 24 -15.09 8.55 9.52
N ASP A 25 -14.17 9.31 8.93
CA ASP A 25 -13.90 10.71 9.27
C ASP A 25 -13.57 10.92 10.76
N ILE A 26 -12.76 10.02 11.32
CA ILE A 26 -12.36 10.09 12.72
C ILE A 26 -11.28 11.16 12.88
N PRO A 27 -11.47 12.16 13.76
CA PRO A 27 -10.47 13.21 14.02
C PRO A 27 -9.10 12.66 14.41
N SER A 28 -8.04 13.26 13.87
CA SER A 28 -6.65 12.80 14.02
C SER A 28 -6.11 12.85 15.46
N HIS A 29 -6.72 13.64 16.34
CA HIS A 29 -6.33 13.75 17.75
C HIS A 29 -6.91 12.64 18.63
N LEU A 30 -7.95 11.93 18.18
CA LEU A 30 -8.58 10.88 18.97
C LEU A 30 -7.72 9.60 18.98
N PRO A 31 -7.67 8.88 20.11
CA PRO A 31 -7.08 7.57 20.15
C PRO A 31 -7.94 6.57 19.36
N VAL A 32 -7.33 5.83 18.43
CA VAL A 32 -7.99 4.85 17.57
C VAL A 32 -7.27 3.51 17.64
N ALA A 33 -8.03 2.44 17.88
CA ALA A 33 -7.57 1.07 17.82
C ALA A 33 -8.43 0.24 16.86
N VAL A 34 -7.78 -0.55 16.00
CA VAL A 34 -8.42 -1.52 15.11
C VAL A 34 -8.25 -2.91 15.67
N PHE A 35 -9.35 -3.63 15.78
CA PHE A 35 -9.44 -4.93 16.43
C PHE A 35 -9.65 -6.07 15.44
N GLN A 36 -9.01 -7.20 15.74
CA GLN A 36 -9.37 -8.50 15.21
C GLN A 36 -9.75 -9.40 16.38
N TRP A 37 -11.05 -9.66 16.49
CA TRP A 37 -11.69 -10.24 17.67
C TRP A 37 -11.38 -9.37 18.89
N SER A 38 -10.91 -9.96 20.00
CA SER A 38 -10.58 -9.24 21.22
C SER A 38 -9.22 -8.52 21.20
N GLY A 39 -8.39 -8.74 20.17
CA GLY A 39 -7.02 -8.23 20.13
C GLY A 39 -6.87 -7.05 19.18
N ALA A 40 -6.35 -5.93 19.68
CA ALA A 40 -6.00 -4.79 18.83
C ALA A 40 -4.83 -5.14 17.89
N ILE A 41 -5.06 -5.02 16.58
CA ILE A 41 -4.07 -5.29 15.54
C ILE A 41 -3.39 -4.03 15.03
N ALA A 42 -3.97 -2.85 15.22
CA ALA A 42 -3.34 -1.57 14.91
C ALA A 42 -3.82 -0.49 15.90
N VAL A 43 -2.92 0.43 16.24
CA VAL A 43 -3.20 1.56 17.14
C VAL A 43 -2.53 2.80 16.58
N ASN A 44 -3.26 3.92 16.54
CA ASN A 44 -2.75 5.19 16.05
C ASN A 44 -1.82 5.86 17.08
N TYR A 45 -1.15 6.94 16.67
CA TYR A 45 -0.16 7.61 17.52
C TYR A 45 -0.74 8.26 18.77
N PRO A 46 -1.92 8.92 18.75
CA PRO A 46 -2.60 9.34 19.97
C PRO A 46 -2.84 8.20 20.97
N ALA A 47 -3.30 7.03 20.50
CA ALA A 47 -3.46 5.86 21.37
C ALA A 47 -2.10 5.40 21.97
N ARG A 48 -1.03 5.36 21.17
CA ARG A 48 0.31 5.01 21.67
C ARG A 48 0.83 6.01 22.70
N ALA A 49 0.58 7.31 22.51
CA ALA A 49 0.95 8.35 23.46
C ALA A 49 0.23 8.17 24.81
N ALA A 50 -1.02 7.69 24.79
CA ALA A 50 -1.76 7.27 25.97
C ALA A 50 -1.30 5.91 26.54
N GLY A 51 -0.21 5.31 26.05
CA GLY A 51 0.31 4.02 26.54
C GLY A 51 -0.42 2.78 25.99
N ILE A 52 -1.36 2.95 25.05
CA ILE A 52 -2.07 1.84 24.42
C ILE A 52 -1.16 1.11 23.44
N LYS A 53 -1.10 -0.21 23.58
CA LYS A 53 -0.28 -1.11 22.75
C LYS A 53 -1.16 -2.07 21.95
N ARG A 54 -0.59 -2.61 20.87
CA ARG A 54 -1.19 -3.74 20.16
C ARG A 54 -1.41 -4.91 21.13
N PHE A 55 -2.41 -5.74 20.83
CA PHE A 55 -2.84 -6.89 21.64
C PHE A 55 -3.47 -6.57 23.01
N MET A 56 -3.52 -5.31 23.45
CA MET A 56 -4.36 -4.94 24.60
C MET A 56 -5.85 -5.17 24.30
N LYS A 57 -6.62 -5.45 25.35
CA LYS A 57 -8.08 -5.60 25.28
C LYS A 57 -8.76 -4.25 25.44
N LEU A 58 -9.98 -4.12 24.91
CA LEU A 58 -10.73 -2.87 24.95
C LEU A 58 -11.01 -2.40 26.39
N GLU A 59 -11.29 -3.32 27.31
CA GLU A 59 -11.58 -2.97 28.71
C GLU A 59 -10.37 -2.32 29.39
N ASP A 60 -9.15 -2.78 29.06
CA ASP A 60 -7.92 -2.22 29.60
C ASP A 60 -7.55 -0.90 28.93
N MET A 61 -7.83 -0.76 27.62
CA MET A 61 -7.64 0.52 26.92
C MET A 61 -8.54 1.61 27.48
N LYS A 62 -9.82 1.31 27.77
CA LYS A 62 -10.78 2.26 28.34
C LYS A 62 -10.39 2.79 29.72
N LYS A 63 -9.54 2.09 30.47
CA LYS A 63 -9.01 2.56 31.75
C LYS A 63 -7.99 3.70 31.56
N VAL A 64 -7.33 3.76 30.40
CA VAL A 64 -6.26 4.73 30.13
C VAL A 64 -6.71 5.83 29.16
N ALA A 65 -7.60 5.51 28.22
CA ALA A 65 -8.25 6.46 27.32
C ALA A 65 -9.74 6.12 27.21
N SER A 66 -10.59 6.86 27.93
CA SER A 66 -12.04 6.63 27.94
C SER A 66 -12.73 6.98 26.63
N ASP A 67 -12.11 7.84 25.83
CA ASP A 67 -12.52 8.31 24.50
C ASP A 67 -11.99 7.45 23.33
N ILE A 68 -11.36 6.29 23.63
CA ILE A 68 -10.85 5.35 22.62
C ILE A 68 -11.92 4.96 21.61
N VAL A 69 -11.63 5.22 20.33
CA VAL A 69 -12.39 4.70 19.20
C VAL A 69 -11.91 3.28 18.90
N ALA A 70 -12.85 2.33 18.92
CA ALA A 70 -12.57 0.92 18.75
C ALA A 70 -13.32 0.37 17.53
N ILE A 71 -12.61 0.15 16.43
CA ILE A 71 -13.20 -0.35 15.18
C ILE A 71 -12.75 -1.80 14.96
N HIS A 72 -13.68 -2.71 14.70
CA HIS A 72 -13.34 -4.08 14.32
C HIS A 72 -13.13 -4.20 12.82
N VAL A 73 -12.21 -5.07 12.37
CA VAL A 73 -12.07 -5.40 10.94
C VAL A 73 -13.38 -5.94 10.36
N GLU A 74 -13.60 -5.79 9.06
CA GLU A 74 -14.75 -6.43 8.39
C GLU A 74 -14.70 -7.96 8.61
N VAL A 75 -15.86 -8.61 8.65
CA VAL A 75 -15.95 -10.07 8.82
C VAL A 75 -16.83 -10.70 7.74
N GLU A 76 -16.50 -11.94 7.39
CA GLU A 76 -17.30 -12.83 6.54
C GLU A 76 -17.99 -13.86 7.44
N THR A 77 -19.31 -13.96 7.39
CA THR A 77 -20.11 -14.91 8.18
C THR A 77 -20.41 -16.18 7.39
N LEU A 78 -20.73 -17.27 8.09
CA LEU A 78 -21.19 -18.53 7.48
C LEU A 78 -22.55 -18.45 6.77
N SER A 79 -23.23 -17.29 6.76
CA SER A 79 -24.54 -17.11 6.13
C SER A 79 -24.45 -17.08 4.61
N SER A 80 -25.37 -17.79 3.94
CA SER A 80 -25.45 -17.98 2.49
C SER A 80 -25.55 -16.71 1.64
N ALA A 81 -26.06 -15.60 2.19
CA ALA A 81 -26.25 -14.34 1.45
C ALA A 81 -24.95 -13.74 0.88
N PHE A 82 -23.79 -14.01 1.47
CA PHE A 82 -22.49 -13.53 0.95
C PHE A 82 -21.92 -14.39 -0.19
N ILE A 83 -22.39 -15.63 -0.33
CA ILE A 83 -21.93 -16.54 -1.39
C ILE A 83 -22.51 -16.10 -2.75
N GLU A 84 -23.64 -15.38 -2.76
CA GLU A 84 -24.27 -14.82 -3.96
C GLU A 84 -23.76 -13.41 -4.32
N GLU A 85 -23.35 -12.59 -3.35
CA GLU A 85 -22.60 -11.33 -3.59
C GLU A 85 -21.11 -11.55 -3.92
N ALA A 86 -20.73 -12.78 -4.29
CA ALA A 86 -19.41 -13.13 -4.83
C ALA A 86 -19.23 -12.62 -6.27
N GLY A 87 -19.54 -11.34 -6.50
CA GLY A 87 -19.41 -10.69 -7.79
C GLY A 87 -17.96 -10.57 -8.26
N ASP A 88 -17.83 -10.17 -9.53
CA ASP A 88 -16.57 -9.84 -10.20
C ASP A 88 -15.67 -8.95 -9.33
N GLU A 89 -14.35 -8.98 -9.56
CA GLU A 89 -13.39 -8.10 -8.88
C GLU A 89 -13.80 -6.63 -8.95
N ASP A 90 -14.43 -6.22 -10.05
CA ASP A 90 -14.93 -4.85 -10.25
C ASP A 90 -16.08 -4.51 -9.29
N VAL A 91 -16.97 -5.46 -8.99
CA VAL A 91 -18.03 -5.29 -7.98
C VAL A 91 -17.41 -5.07 -6.61
N ARG A 92 -16.39 -5.85 -6.25
CA ARG A 92 -15.69 -5.72 -4.96
C ARG A 92 -14.93 -4.39 -4.85
N LYS A 93 -14.23 -3.99 -5.91
CA LYS A 93 -13.56 -2.68 -5.97
C LYS A 93 -14.58 -1.55 -5.86
N SER A 94 -15.74 -1.68 -6.51
CA SER A 94 -16.83 -0.71 -6.42
C SER A 94 -17.39 -0.62 -5.00
N LYS A 95 -17.60 -1.76 -4.32
CA LYS A 95 -18.00 -1.81 -2.90
C LYS A 95 -17.04 -1.01 -2.02
N TYR A 96 -15.73 -1.28 -2.11
CA TYR A 96 -14.76 -0.55 -1.29
C TYR A 96 -14.61 0.91 -1.70
N LYS A 97 -14.60 1.22 -3.00
CA LYS A 97 -14.61 2.61 -3.49
C LYS A 97 -15.75 3.40 -2.88
N LYS A 98 -16.97 2.83 -2.84
CA LYS A 98 -18.14 3.45 -2.22
C LYS A 98 -17.93 3.68 -0.72
N GLN A 99 -17.38 2.72 0.01
CA GLN A 99 -17.11 2.86 1.45
C GLN A 99 -16.16 4.03 1.79
N TYR A 100 -15.26 4.41 0.89
CA TYR A 100 -14.34 5.54 1.07
C TYR A 100 -14.84 6.85 0.42
N SER A 101 -16.00 6.82 -0.23
CA SER A 101 -16.61 7.99 -0.91
C SER A 101 -17.97 8.35 -0.31
N LEU A 102 -18.19 8.00 0.96
CA LEU A 102 -19.44 8.28 1.71
C LEU A 102 -19.58 9.78 2.03
N THR A 103 -20.82 10.26 2.11
CA THR A 103 -21.11 11.61 2.63
C THR A 103 -20.80 11.72 4.11
N CYS A 104 -20.74 12.94 4.64
CA CYS A 104 -20.51 13.17 6.07
C CYS A 104 -21.56 12.46 6.95
N GLU A 105 -22.83 12.48 6.57
CA GLU A 105 -23.93 11.82 7.28
C GLU A 105 -23.79 10.29 7.24
N GLU A 106 -23.44 9.73 6.08
CA GLU A 106 -23.22 8.29 5.91
C GLU A 106 -22.01 7.80 6.73
N LYS A 107 -20.93 8.59 6.79
CA LYS A 107 -19.76 8.29 7.64
C LYS A 107 -20.13 8.32 9.12
N ALA A 108 -20.87 9.33 9.57
CA ALA A 108 -21.33 9.42 10.95
C ALA A 108 -22.21 8.22 11.34
N LEU A 109 -23.15 7.83 10.48
CA LEU A 109 -23.98 6.65 10.69
C LEU A 109 -23.15 5.36 10.76
N ALA A 110 -22.16 5.21 9.86
CA ALA A 110 -21.25 4.07 9.86
C ALA A 110 -20.40 4.03 11.14
N PHE A 111 -19.89 5.19 11.59
CA PHE A 111 -19.13 5.31 12.83
C PHE A 111 -19.96 4.88 14.05
N SER A 112 -21.20 5.39 14.19
CA SER A 112 -22.09 5.04 15.30
C SER A 112 -22.44 3.54 15.32
N ARG A 113 -22.55 2.90 14.15
CA ARG A 113 -22.82 1.46 14.04
C ARG A 113 -21.62 0.59 14.41
N GLU A 114 -20.41 1.04 14.08
CA GLU A 114 -19.20 0.20 14.12
C GLU A 114 -18.32 0.43 15.35
N ASN A 115 -18.32 1.64 15.91
CA ASN A 115 -17.50 1.95 17.09
C ASN A 115 -17.95 1.14 18.32
N GLY A 116 -17.03 0.37 18.89
CA GLY A 116 -17.30 -0.50 20.03
C GLY A 116 -18.09 -1.77 19.71
N HIS A 117 -18.43 -2.02 18.44
CA HIS A 117 -19.16 -3.22 18.02
C HIS A 117 -18.21 -4.33 17.55
N PHE A 118 -18.27 -5.50 18.19
CA PHE A 118 -17.34 -6.61 17.97
C PHE A 118 -18.11 -7.85 17.52
N PRO A 119 -17.94 -8.32 16.27
CA PRO A 119 -18.58 -9.53 15.78
C PRO A 119 -18.12 -10.80 16.51
N SER A 120 -18.98 -11.82 16.53
CA SER A 120 -18.61 -13.11 17.11
C SER A 120 -17.60 -13.86 16.25
N ARG A 121 -16.52 -14.32 16.90
CA ARG A 121 -15.51 -15.21 16.30
C ARG A 121 -16.04 -16.61 15.96
N THR A 122 -17.11 -17.04 16.65
CA THR A 122 -17.69 -18.38 16.53
C THR A 122 -18.43 -18.56 15.21
N SER A 123 -18.86 -17.46 14.56
CA SER A 123 -19.72 -17.48 13.37
C SER A 123 -19.15 -16.67 12.19
N ALA A 124 -17.98 -16.04 12.36
CA ALA A 124 -17.34 -15.26 11.31
C ALA A 124 -15.81 -15.47 11.19
N GLN A 125 -15.27 -15.07 10.04
CA GLN A 125 -13.85 -14.97 9.75
C GLN A 125 -13.48 -13.50 9.44
N ALA A 126 -12.31 -13.06 9.87
CA ALA A 126 -11.83 -11.71 9.57
C ALA A 126 -11.54 -11.51 8.08
N ASN A 127 -11.97 -10.38 7.55
CA ASN A 127 -11.76 -9.93 6.18
C ASN A 127 -10.93 -8.64 6.16
N ILE A 128 -9.81 -8.69 5.46
CA ILE A 128 -8.87 -7.55 5.34
C ILE A 128 -8.78 -6.98 3.93
N GLU A 129 -9.71 -7.35 3.04
CA GLU A 129 -9.72 -6.91 1.64
C GLU A 129 -9.82 -5.38 1.50
N ARG A 130 -10.54 -4.69 2.39
CA ARG A 130 -10.61 -3.23 2.37
C ARG A 130 -9.24 -2.55 2.55
N TYR A 131 -8.37 -3.10 3.41
CA TYR A 131 -7.02 -2.58 3.61
C TYR A 131 -6.12 -2.91 2.40
N ARG A 132 -6.34 -4.06 1.75
CA ARG A 132 -5.65 -4.41 0.49
C ARG A 132 -6.04 -3.45 -0.64
N TYR A 133 -7.31 -3.06 -0.71
CA TYR A 133 -7.80 -2.07 -1.66
C TYR A 133 -7.11 -0.71 -1.47
N VAL A 134 -7.09 -0.18 -0.24
CA VAL A 134 -6.42 1.09 0.09
C VAL A 134 -4.92 1.03 -0.19
N SER A 135 -4.24 -0.05 0.20
CA SER A 135 -2.82 -0.29 -0.13
C SER A 135 -2.57 -0.20 -1.63
N GLY A 136 -3.44 -0.82 -2.44
CA GLY A 136 -3.38 -0.75 -3.90
C GLY A 136 -3.55 0.67 -4.43
N LEU A 137 -4.48 1.46 -3.89
CA LEU A 137 -4.72 2.85 -4.26
C LEU A 137 -3.48 3.72 -4.00
N ILE A 138 -2.95 3.64 -2.78
CA ILE A 138 -1.78 4.43 -2.35
C ILE A 138 -0.55 4.08 -3.18
N PHE A 139 -0.24 2.78 -3.33
CA PHE A 139 0.92 2.37 -4.13
C PHE A 139 0.77 2.71 -5.62
N SER A 140 -0.46 2.78 -6.13
CA SER A 140 -0.71 3.26 -7.50
C SER A 140 -0.44 4.75 -7.63
N ARG A 141 -0.93 5.59 -6.70
CA ARG A 141 -0.65 7.03 -6.71
C ARG A 141 0.85 7.32 -6.58
N LEU A 142 1.52 6.63 -5.66
CA LEU A 142 2.95 6.72 -5.44
C LEU A 142 3.74 6.42 -6.72
N ARG A 143 3.36 5.36 -7.44
CA ARG A 143 3.96 5.02 -8.72
C ARG A 143 3.72 6.11 -9.78
N ILE A 144 2.51 6.63 -9.88
CA ILE A 144 2.18 7.72 -10.81
C ILE A 144 3.07 8.93 -10.53
N PHE A 145 3.20 9.33 -9.27
CA PHE A 145 4.08 10.43 -8.86
C PHE A 145 5.54 10.18 -9.27
N LEU A 146 6.07 8.98 -9.02
CA LEU A 146 7.44 8.64 -9.42
C LEU A 146 7.60 8.61 -10.94
N ASP A 147 6.63 8.09 -11.69
CA ASP A 147 6.65 8.09 -13.15
C ASP A 147 6.62 9.53 -13.71
N GLU A 148 5.86 10.44 -13.08
CA GLU A 148 5.76 11.85 -13.46
C GLU A 148 7.02 12.67 -13.14
N VAL A 149 7.63 12.45 -11.96
CA VAL A 149 8.75 13.28 -11.47
C VAL A 149 10.12 12.69 -11.83
N VAL A 150 10.28 11.38 -11.70
CA VAL A 150 11.57 10.68 -11.91
C VAL A 150 11.67 10.11 -13.33
N GLY A 151 10.54 9.74 -13.93
CA GLY A 151 10.50 9.04 -15.21
C GLY A 151 10.70 7.53 -15.08
N GLN A 152 10.08 6.79 -15.99
CA GLN A 152 10.19 5.33 -16.02
C GLN A 152 11.65 4.88 -16.19
N GLY A 153 12.10 3.98 -15.32
CA GLY A 153 13.48 3.48 -15.30
C GLY A 153 14.46 4.30 -14.47
N GLY A 154 14.06 5.46 -13.93
CA GLY A 154 14.88 6.23 -12.99
C GLY A 154 14.81 5.73 -11.53
N TYR A 155 13.97 4.74 -11.25
CA TYR A 155 13.80 4.17 -9.91
C TYR A 155 13.51 2.65 -9.96
N LYS A 156 13.77 1.94 -8.85
CA LYS A 156 13.23 0.58 -8.61
C LYS A 156 12.27 0.60 -7.43
N LEU A 157 11.17 -0.13 -7.50
CA LEU A 157 10.21 -0.29 -6.40
C LEU A 157 10.18 -1.71 -5.92
N GLU A 158 10.18 -1.96 -4.61
CA GLU A 158 9.95 -3.28 -4.03
C GLU A 158 8.83 -3.23 -2.99
N LYS A 159 7.73 -3.95 -3.23
CA LYS A 159 6.65 -4.08 -2.24
C LYS A 159 7.09 -5.04 -1.15
N ALA A 160 7.33 -4.51 0.05
CA ALA A 160 7.79 -5.30 1.20
C ALA A 160 6.61 -5.90 1.99
N SER A 161 5.51 -5.14 2.14
CA SER A 161 4.31 -5.59 2.87
C SER A 161 3.04 -4.95 2.30
N ILE A 162 1.92 -5.01 3.04
CA ILE A 162 0.69 -4.30 2.69
C ILE A 162 0.84 -2.77 2.82
N ASP A 163 1.74 -2.31 3.67
CA ASP A 163 1.92 -0.92 4.08
C ASP A 163 3.35 -0.38 3.85
N GLU A 164 4.25 -1.22 3.34
CA GLU A 164 5.66 -0.88 3.16
C GLU A 164 6.15 -1.08 1.72
N LEU A 165 6.93 -0.11 1.24
CA LEU A 165 7.50 -0.07 -0.10
C LEU A 165 8.93 0.48 -0.05
N TYR A 166 9.89 -0.27 -0.60
CA TYR A 166 11.22 0.26 -0.86
C TYR A 166 11.28 0.96 -2.21
N VAL A 167 12.04 2.04 -2.28
CA VAL A 167 12.36 2.79 -3.50
C VAL A 167 13.86 2.93 -3.62
N ASP A 168 14.44 2.41 -4.69
CA ASP A 168 15.82 2.70 -5.07
C ASP A 168 15.84 3.94 -5.97
N LEU A 169 16.44 5.01 -5.46
CA LEU A 169 16.56 6.32 -6.11
C LEU A 169 17.96 6.57 -6.67
N THR A 170 18.84 5.56 -6.65
CA THR A 170 20.25 5.70 -7.04
C THR A 170 20.38 6.20 -8.48
N GLU A 171 19.58 5.68 -9.40
CA GLU A 171 19.63 6.08 -10.80
C GLU A 171 19.16 7.52 -11.01
N TYR A 172 18.08 7.92 -10.33
CA TYR A 172 17.54 9.27 -10.34
C TYR A 172 18.57 10.32 -9.89
N VAL A 173 19.19 10.12 -8.72
CA VAL A 173 20.16 11.08 -8.16
C VAL A 173 21.49 11.09 -8.91
N ASN A 174 21.86 10.00 -9.58
CA ASN A 174 23.05 9.95 -10.42
C ASN A 174 22.86 10.70 -11.76
N LYS A 175 21.63 10.72 -12.28
CA LYS A 175 21.30 11.40 -13.55
C LYS A 175 20.88 12.85 -13.39
N SER A 176 20.43 13.24 -12.20
CA SER A 176 19.99 14.61 -11.94
C SER A 176 21.14 15.60 -12.15
N ARG A 177 20.84 16.67 -12.89
CA ARG A 177 21.74 17.82 -13.12
C ARG A 177 21.27 19.07 -12.35
N GLU A 178 20.25 18.93 -11.49
CA GLU A 178 19.69 20.04 -10.75
C GLU A 178 20.71 20.57 -9.72
N SER A 179 20.84 21.90 -9.65
CA SER A 179 21.85 22.55 -8.82
C SER A 179 21.45 22.66 -7.35
N THR A 180 20.17 22.63 -7.00
CA THR A 180 19.69 22.48 -5.60
C THR A 180 18.18 22.17 -5.63
N PRO A 181 17.68 21.14 -4.92
CA PRO A 181 16.25 20.90 -4.84
C PRO A 181 15.54 21.96 -3.96
N PRO A 182 14.21 22.12 -4.06
CA PRO A 182 13.47 23.03 -3.19
C PRO A 182 13.61 22.64 -1.70
N PRO A 183 13.26 23.54 -0.76
CA PRO A 183 13.27 23.23 0.66
C PRO A 183 12.46 21.97 0.99
N LEU A 184 12.93 21.20 1.97
CA LEU A 184 12.21 20.03 2.45
C LEU A 184 10.91 20.46 3.12
N THR A 185 9.86 19.66 2.94
CA THR A 185 8.55 19.90 3.54
C THR A 185 8.30 18.93 4.70
N GLY A 186 7.53 19.39 5.68
CA GLY A 186 7.13 18.56 6.83
C GLY A 186 8.27 18.22 7.79
N LYS A 187 8.02 17.22 8.65
CA LYS A 187 8.98 16.77 9.67
C LYS A 187 10.14 16.02 9.03
N VAL A 188 11.37 16.50 9.25
CA VAL A 188 12.62 15.83 8.85
C VAL A 188 13.50 15.59 10.07
N VAL A 189 13.98 14.35 10.23
CA VAL A 189 14.88 13.92 11.31
C VAL A 189 16.21 13.50 10.70
N ILE A 190 17.31 14.11 11.15
CA ILE A 190 18.66 13.74 10.71
C ILE A 190 19.29 12.84 11.75
N ILE A 191 19.51 11.58 11.39
CA ILE A 191 20.13 10.61 12.28
C ILE A 191 21.60 10.96 12.46
N GLY A 192 22.06 11.00 13.70
CA GLY A 192 23.41 11.43 14.06
C GLY A 192 23.59 12.94 14.22
N GLY A 193 22.57 13.75 13.88
CA GLY A 193 22.64 15.20 14.03
C GLY A 193 23.69 15.89 13.14
N ASP A 194 24.10 15.22 12.05
CA ASP A 194 25.06 15.76 11.09
C ASP A 194 24.52 17.05 10.47
N LYS A 195 25.14 18.19 10.80
CA LYS A 195 24.72 19.51 10.31
C LYS A 195 25.07 19.73 8.84
N ASN A 196 26.00 18.94 8.30
CA ASN A 196 26.53 19.09 6.95
C ASN A 196 25.96 18.05 5.99
N TRP A 197 24.93 17.29 6.41
CA TRP A 197 24.32 16.25 5.58
C TRP A 197 23.79 16.77 4.23
N THR A 198 23.49 18.07 4.14
CA THR A 198 23.04 18.75 2.92
C THR A 198 24.15 18.97 1.89
N ASP A 199 25.42 18.89 2.30
CA ASP A 199 26.57 18.95 1.38
C ASP A 199 26.58 17.74 0.43
N ASP A 200 25.94 16.65 0.86
CA ASP A 200 25.59 15.53 0.01
C ASP A 200 24.37 15.86 -0.86
N ALA A 201 24.62 16.50 -2.00
CA ALA A 201 23.59 16.91 -2.94
C ALA A 201 22.68 15.75 -3.39
N GLN A 202 23.21 14.53 -3.54
CA GLN A 202 22.41 13.37 -3.93
C GLN A 202 21.43 12.97 -2.81
N CYS A 203 21.92 12.96 -1.57
CA CYS A 203 21.09 12.68 -0.40
C CYS A 203 19.99 13.73 -0.25
N LEU A 204 20.33 15.01 -0.40
CA LEU A 204 19.37 16.12 -0.35
C LEU A 204 18.30 16.02 -1.45
N MET A 205 18.68 15.69 -2.69
CA MET A 205 17.73 15.48 -3.79
C MET A 205 16.77 14.31 -3.51
N ALA A 206 17.29 13.18 -3.03
CA ALA A 206 16.44 12.04 -2.67
C ALA A 206 15.50 12.38 -1.50
N ALA A 207 15.99 13.09 -0.48
CA ALA A 207 15.18 13.54 0.65
C ALA A 207 14.06 14.49 0.20
N ASN A 208 14.34 15.41 -0.73
CA ASN A 208 13.33 16.29 -1.29
C ASN A 208 12.25 15.53 -2.06
N LEU A 209 12.64 14.62 -2.96
CA LEU A 209 11.70 13.79 -3.72
C LEU A 209 10.79 13.00 -2.77
N VAL A 210 11.35 12.36 -1.74
CA VAL A 210 10.59 11.57 -0.77
C VAL A 210 9.65 12.47 0.06
N SER A 211 10.07 13.68 0.43
CA SER A 211 9.22 14.64 1.16
C SER A 211 8.02 15.07 0.31
N ARG A 212 8.24 15.37 -0.98
CA ARG A 212 7.17 15.72 -1.93
C ARG A 212 6.23 14.54 -2.19
N LEU A 213 6.75 13.33 -2.31
CA LEU A 213 5.96 12.12 -2.47
C LEU A 213 5.05 11.90 -1.26
N ARG A 214 5.57 12.09 -0.05
CA ARG A 214 4.78 12.02 1.19
C ARG A 214 3.65 13.04 1.21
N GLU A 215 3.95 14.29 0.85
CA GLU A 215 2.95 15.35 0.77
C GLU A 215 1.89 15.06 -0.30
N ASP A 216 2.29 14.52 -1.45
CA ASP A 216 1.37 14.10 -2.51
C ASP A 216 0.37 13.05 -2.01
N ILE A 217 0.83 12.00 -1.33
CA ILE A 217 -0.07 10.97 -0.78
C ILE A 217 -1.01 11.57 0.28
N LYS A 218 -0.51 12.49 1.11
CA LYS A 218 -1.29 13.14 2.16
C LYS A 218 -2.38 14.04 1.57
N THR A 219 -2.04 14.90 0.60
CA THR A 219 -2.99 15.85 -0.01
C THR A 219 -3.98 15.17 -0.94
N THR A 220 -3.55 14.17 -1.70
CA THR A 220 -4.42 13.51 -2.70
C THR A 220 -5.32 12.44 -2.11
N LEU A 221 -4.83 11.68 -1.12
CA LEU A 221 -5.54 10.52 -0.58
C LEU A 221 -5.87 10.64 0.91
N GLY A 222 -5.36 11.66 1.61
CA GLY A 222 -5.59 11.83 3.05
C GLY A 222 -4.76 10.90 3.93
N TYR A 223 -3.74 10.24 3.38
CA TYR A 223 -2.90 9.29 4.14
C TYR A 223 -1.52 9.84 4.47
N THR A 224 -1.10 9.72 5.72
CA THR A 224 0.29 9.98 6.13
C THR A 224 1.13 8.70 6.03
N LEU A 225 2.37 8.88 5.61
CA LEU A 225 3.38 7.83 5.63
C LEU A 225 4.68 8.42 6.16
N SER A 226 5.42 7.59 6.90
CA SER A 226 6.76 7.91 7.34
C SER A 226 7.77 7.28 6.40
N ALA A 227 8.92 7.92 6.24
CA ALA A 227 9.96 7.46 5.34
C ALA A 227 11.33 7.45 6.00
N GLY A 228 12.18 6.53 5.55
CA GLY A 228 13.58 6.45 5.94
C GLY A 228 14.46 6.43 4.69
N LEU A 229 15.44 7.32 4.61
CA LEU A 229 16.41 7.38 3.51
C LEU A 229 17.78 6.95 4.04
N ALA A 230 18.39 5.95 3.40
CA ALA A 230 19.72 5.45 3.77
C ALA A 230 20.41 4.75 2.59
N ILE A 231 21.59 4.18 2.85
CA ILE A 231 22.42 3.51 1.82
C ILE A 231 21.97 2.08 1.45
N ASN A 232 21.06 1.48 2.22
CA ASN A 232 20.55 0.13 1.99
C ASN A 232 19.18 -0.08 2.66
N LYS A 233 18.56 -1.25 2.41
CA LYS A 233 17.20 -1.59 2.86
C LYS A 233 17.08 -1.66 4.38
N THR A 234 18.04 -2.28 5.06
CA THR A 234 18.00 -2.43 6.51
C THR A 234 18.12 -1.08 7.22
N MET A 235 19.09 -0.25 6.82
CA MET A 235 19.25 1.08 7.40
C MET A 235 18.09 2.03 7.05
N ALA A 236 17.50 1.91 5.84
CA ALA A 236 16.31 2.68 5.46
C ALA A 236 15.09 2.28 6.31
N LYS A 237 14.94 0.99 6.65
CA LYS A 237 13.88 0.52 7.55
C LYS A 237 14.03 1.08 8.96
N LEU A 238 15.24 1.04 9.49
CA LEU A 238 15.56 1.61 10.81
C LEU A 238 15.29 3.13 10.82
N ALA A 239 15.74 3.84 9.79
CA ALA A 239 15.50 5.27 9.66
C ALA A 239 14.00 5.57 9.63
N ALA A 240 13.20 4.86 8.83
CA ALA A 240 11.76 5.09 8.74
C ALA A 240 11.06 4.98 10.09
N GLY A 241 11.51 4.07 10.96
CA GLY A 241 11.04 3.95 12.34
C GLY A 241 11.26 5.22 13.18
N ARG A 242 12.42 5.87 13.02
CA ARG A 242 12.81 7.10 13.74
C ARG A 242 12.11 8.36 13.22
N GLY A 243 11.62 8.33 11.98
CA GLY A 243 10.87 9.42 11.36
C GLY A 243 9.41 9.52 11.85
N LYS A 244 8.85 8.43 12.36
CA LYS A 244 7.43 8.30 12.72
C LYS A 244 6.94 9.30 13.79
N PRO A 245 5.65 9.70 13.76
CA PRO A 245 4.74 9.69 12.60
C PRO A 245 5.04 10.80 11.59
N ASP A 246 4.46 10.68 10.40
CA ASP A 246 4.41 11.70 9.34
C ASP A 246 5.74 12.45 9.19
N GLY A 247 6.83 11.70 9.14
CA GLY A 247 8.18 12.27 9.02
C GLY A 247 9.09 11.50 8.08
N LEU A 248 10.08 12.21 7.57
CA LEU A 248 11.22 11.65 6.86
C LEU A 248 12.40 11.60 7.83
N ALA A 249 13.01 10.44 8.02
CA ALA A 249 14.32 10.34 8.63
C ALA A 249 15.38 10.10 7.57
N VAL A 250 16.44 10.89 7.60
CA VAL A 250 17.62 10.71 6.75
C VAL A 250 18.73 10.13 7.61
N LEU A 251 19.33 9.03 7.15
CA LEU A 251 20.63 8.57 7.62
C LEU A 251 21.70 9.04 6.63
N PRO A 252 22.46 10.09 6.95
CA PRO A 252 23.57 10.56 6.13
C PRO A 252 24.59 9.45 5.86
N ARG A 253 25.34 9.60 4.76
CA ARG A 253 26.41 8.66 4.38
C ARG A 253 27.71 8.84 5.18
N SER A 254 27.75 9.82 6.09
CA SER A 254 28.90 10.09 6.95
C SER A 254 29.15 8.95 7.95
N SER A 255 30.43 8.70 8.24
CA SER A 255 30.84 7.69 9.22
C SER A 255 30.29 7.97 10.61
N GLU A 256 30.18 9.24 10.96
CA GLU A 256 29.71 9.72 12.26
C GLU A 256 28.22 9.41 12.42
N ALA A 257 27.40 9.71 11.40
CA ALA A 257 25.99 9.40 11.42
C ALA A 257 25.74 7.88 11.47
N MET A 258 26.50 7.10 10.69
CA MET A 258 26.41 5.64 10.72
C MET A 258 26.78 5.09 12.11
N LYS A 259 27.88 5.55 12.70
CA LYS A 259 28.30 5.14 14.04
C LYS A 259 27.20 5.40 15.08
N VAL A 260 26.63 6.60 15.10
CA VAL A 260 25.53 6.93 16.01
C VAL A 260 24.32 6.02 15.76
N ALA A 261 23.97 5.73 14.51
CA ALA A 261 22.88 4.83 14.18
C ALA A 261 23.10 3.43 14.75
N LEU A 262 24.31 2.87 14.63
CA LEU A 262 24.66 1.54 15.13
C LEU A 262 24.72 1.49 16.67
N GLU A 263 25.22 2.54 17.32
CA GLU A 263 25.31 2.62 18.79
C GLU A 263 23.93 2.74 19.45
N THR A 264 22.97 3.36 18.77
CA THR A 264 21.63 3.67 19.32
C THR A 264 20.53 2.71 18.86
N THR A 265 20.85 1.73 18.02
CA THR A 265 19.87 0.73 17.55
C THR A 265 20.05 -0.56 18.30
N SER A 266 19.00 -1.05 18.96
CA SER A 266 19.01 -2.38 19.57
C SER A 266 19.07 -3.44 18.47
N VAL A 267 19.84 -4.51 18.67
CA VAL A 267 19.93 -5.62 17.70
C VAL A 267 18.56 -6.23 17.38
N LEU A 268 17.63 -6.22 18.34
CA LEU A 268 16.27 -6.74 18.16
C LEU A 268 15.37 -5.83 17.31
N GLU A 269 15.77 -4.57 17.09
CA GLU A 269 15.06 -3.64 16.19
C GLU A 269 15.49 -3.82 14.72
N VAL A 270 16.59 -4.53 14.47
CA VAL A 270 17.12 -4.75 13.12
C VAL A 270 16.23 -5.73 12.35
N ARG A 271 15.93 -5.39 11.09
CA ARG A 271 15.18 -6.26 10.17
C ARG A 271 15.85 -7.65 10.11
N GLY A 272 15.07 -8.69 10.39
CA GLY A 272 15.55 -10.08 10.42
C GLY A 272 15.99 -10.57 11.81
N TYR A 273 16.18 -9.67 12.78
CA TYR A 273 16.72 -10.00 14.11
C TYR A 273 15.72 -9.86 15.26
N GLY A 274 14.52 -9.31 15.05
CA GLY A 274 13.49 -9.23 16.10
C GLY A 274 12.87 -10.58 16.56
N GLY A 275 13.43 -11.72 16.14
CA GLY A 275 12.93 -13.06 16.44
C GLY A 275 14.02 -14.01 16.91
N LYS A 276 13.88 -15.31 16.60
CA LYS A 276 14.84 -16.34 17.03
C LYS A 276 16.27 -16.05 16.59
N GLY A 277 16.47 -15.54 15.37
CA GLY A 277 17.78 -15.19 14.84
C GLY A 277 18.51 -14.17 15.71
N GLY A 278 17.87 -13.06 16.07
CA GLY A 278 18.49 -12.08 16.97
C GLY A 278 18.58 -12.56 18.41
N LYS A 279 17.67 -13.41 18.90
CA LYS A 279 17.86 -14.07 20.21
C LYS A 279 19.13 -14.93 20.25
N ILE A 280 19.45 -15.66 19.16
CA ILE A 280 20.70 -16.42 19.04
C ILE A 280 21.91 -15.48 19.05
N VAL A 281 21.85 -14.36 18.31
CA VAL A 281 22.92 -13.35 18.32
C VAL A 281 23.11 -12.77 19.72
N CYS A 282 22.03 -12.42 20.42
CA CYS A 282 22.10 -11.92 21.79
C CYS A 282 22.73 -12.95 22.71
N GLU A 283 22.28 -14.21 22.64
CA GLU A 283 22.82 -15.31 23.44
C GLU A 283 24.34 -15.46 23.24
N ASN A 284 24.80 -15.53 21.99
CA ASN A 284 26.21 -15.67 21.67
C ASN A 284 27.04 -14.48 22.15
N VAL A 285 26.55 -13.26 21.95
CA VAL A 285 27.24 -12.03 22.37
C VAL A 285 27.30 -11.93 23.90
N LEU A 286 26.21 -12.27 24.61
CA LEU A 286 26.18 -12.30 26.06
C LEU A 286 27.12 -13.37 26.62
N LYS A 287 27.16 -14.58 26.03
CA LYS A 287 28.14 -15.63 26.38
C LYS A 287 29.57 -15.13 26.22
N PHE A 288 29.87 -14.53 25.06
CA PHE A 288 31.20 -13.98 24.78
C PHE A 288 31.61 -12.88 25.77
N ARG A 289 30.66 -12.06 26.21
CA ARG A 289 30.85 -11.00 27.19
C ARG A 289 30.83 -11.49 28.66
N GLY A 290 30.70 -12.79 28.90
CA GLY A 290 30.75 -13.38 30.24
C GLY A 290 29.47 -13.18 31.05
N TYR A 291 28.31 -13.07 30.41
CA TYR A 291 27.02 -13.08 31.11
C TYR A 291 26.79 -14.43 31.82
N ASN A 292 26.51 -14.36 33.13
CA ASN A 292 26.33 -15.54 33.99
C ASN A 292 24.91 -15.64 34.57
N GLY A 293 23.97 -14.79 34.13
CA GLY A 293 22.58 -14.83 34.57
C GLY A 293 21.77 -15.96 33.89
N PRO A 294 20.47 -16.08 34.22
CA PRO A 294 19.60 -17.05 33.58
C PRO A 294 19.43 -16.74 32.08
N TRP A 295 19.28 -17.77 31.25
CA TRP A 295 19.07 -17.66 29.79
C TRP A 295 17.60 -17.50 29.40
N GLU A 296 16.75 -17.20 30.37
CA GLU A 296 15.31 -17.04 30.22
C GLU A 296 14.77 -16.06 31.27
N GLY A 297 13.53 -15.61 31.08
CA GLY A 297 12.88 -14.64 31.95
C GLY A 297 13.21 -13.18 31.63
N ASP A 298 12.61 -12.28 32.39
CA ASP A 298 12.62 -10.84 32.11
C ASP A 298 14.03 -10.23 32.15
N GLU A 299 14.90 -10.69 33.05
CA GLU A 299 16.28 -10.23 33.16
C GLU A 299 17.07 -10.47 31.85
N TYR A 300 17.01 -11.70 31.33
CA TYR A 300 17.64 -12.04 30.06
C TYR A 300 17.08 -11.21 28.89
N GLU A 301 15.75 -11.03 28.86
CA GLU A 301 15.12 -10.23 27.81
C GLU A 301 15.52 -8.75 27.87
N GLU A 302 15.70 -8.19 29.07
CA GLU A 302 16.21 -6.83 29.25
C GLU A 302 17.69 -6.71 28.84
N GLU A 303 18.54 -7.68 29.16
CA GLU A 303 19.93 -7.69 28.69
C GLU A 303 20.02 -7.78 27.16
N CYS A 304 19.19 -8.60 26.53
CA CYS A 304 19.11 -8.67 25.07
C CYS A 304 18.72 -7.31 24.45
N LYS A 305 17.78 -6.58 25.06
CA LYS A 305 17.34 -5.28 24.56
C LYS A 305 18.44 -4.22 24.63
N LYS A 306 19.34 -4.30 25.61
CA LYS A 306 20.47 -3.37 25.80
C LYS A 306 21.57 -3.55 24.76
N LEU A 307 21.66 -4.70 24.08
CA LEU A 307 22.65 -4.92 23.05
C LEU A 307 22.37 -4.08 21.81
N SER A 308 23.22 -3.08 21.56
CA SER A 308 23.17 -2.32 20.32
C SER A 308 23.84 -3.06 19.16
N MET A 309 23.54 -2.67 17.92
CA MET A 309 24.23 -3.18 16.73
C MET A 309 25.74 -3.04 16.89
N LYS A 310 26.21 -1.88 17.36
CA LYS A 310 27.65 -1.64 17.55
C LYS A 310 28.26 -2.58 18.59
N MET A 311 27.59 -2.79 19.73
CA MET A 311 28.04 -3.73 20.77
C MET A 311 28.16 -5.16 20.25
N CYS A 312 27.24 -5.59 19.39
CA CYS A 312 27.31 -6.88 18.71
C CYS A 312 28.45 -6.89 17.68
N GLY A 313 28.61 -5.82 16.88
CA GLY A 313 29.64 -5.70 15.85
C GLY A 313 31.08 -5.67 16.37
N ASP A 314 31.28 -5.26 17.63
CA ASP A 314 32.59 -5.33 18.30
C ASP A 314 32.99 -6.78 18.66
N CYS A 315 32.08 -7.74 18.56
CA CYS A 315 32.40 -9.16 18.69
C CYS A 315 32.97 -9.72 17.37
N PRO A 316 33.84 -10.73 17.45
CA PRO A 316 34.31 -11.47 16.29
C PRO A 316 33.16 -12.06 15.43
N ALA A 317 33.39 -12.22 14.12
CA ALA A 317 32.36 -12.66 13.19
C ALA A 317 31.81 -14.08 13.47
N ASP A 318 32.62 -14.96 14.06
CA ASP A 318 32.22 -16.29 14.51
C ASP A 318 31.24 -16.26 15.69
N VAL A 319 31.31 -15.23 16.55
CA VAL A 319 30.33 -15.01 17.64
C VAL A 319 28.96 -14.66 17.05
N LEU A 320 28.92 -13.82 16.02
CA LEU A 320 27.67 -13.41 15.36
C LEU A 320 27.09 -14.49 14.44
N GLY A 321 27.88 -15.52 14.10
CA GLY A 321 27.45 -16.65 13.28
C GLY A 321 27.69 -16.46 11.78
N SER A 322 27.92 -15.24 11.30
CA SER A 322 28.33 -15.00 9.91
C SER A 322 29.08 -13.69 9.70
N LYS A 323 29.91 -13.65 8.64
CA LYS A 323 30.56 -12.41 8.17
C LYS A 323 29.56 -11.36 7.68
N HIS A 324 28.39 -11.80 7.21
CA HIS A 324 27.34 -10.89 6.76
C HIS A 324 26.77 -10.11 7.95
N ASP A 325 26.42 -10.82 9.01
CA ASP A 325 25.86 -10.22 10.23
C ASP A 325 26.89 -9.30 10.88
N TRP A 326 28.16 -9.69 10.90
CA TRP A 326 29.24 -8.83 11.36
C TRP A 326 29.35 -7.51 10.58
N ARG A 327 29.30 -7.53 9.24
CA ARG A 327 29.33 -6.31 8.43
C ARG A 327 28.11 -5.42 8.67
N LEU A 328 26.92 -6.02 8.80
CA LEU A 328 25.71 -5.28 9.10
C LEU A 328 25.79 -4.62 10.48
N MET A 329 26.19 -5.36 11.51
CA MET A 329 26.24 -4.87 12.89
C MET A 329 27.38 -3.86 13.11
N ASN A 330 28.53 -4.07 12.50
CA ASN A 330 29.71 -3.22 12.70
C ASN A 330 29.75 -2.00 11.77
N ASN A 331 29.26 -2.12 10.53
CA ASN A 331 29.38 -1.08 9.50
C ASN A 331 28.02 -0.60 8.95
N GLY A 332 26.90 -1.20 9.34
CA GLY A 332 25.60 -0.93 8.73
C GLY A 332 25.53 -1.37 7.27
N GLU A 333 26.40 -2.29 6.83
CA GLU A 333 26.52 -2.72 5.44
C GLU A 333 25.67 -3.95 5.12
N GLU A 334 24.79 -3.83 4.13
CA GLU A 334 23.97 -4.93 3.59
C GLU A 334 24.04 -4.94 2.06
N GLY A 335 24.29 -6.10 1.46
CA GLY A 335 24.39 -6.26 0.00
C GLY A 335 23.06 -6.51 -0.74
N GLU A 336 21.94 -6.64 -0.03
CA GLU A 336 20.63 -6.91 -0.65
C GLU A 336 20.21 -5.71 -1.51
N GLU A 337 19.92 -5.97 -2.79
CA GLU A 337 19.36 -4.98 -3.70
C GLU A 337 17.83 -4.87 -3.58
N VAL A 338 17.30 -3.68 -3.86
CA VAL A 338 15.87 -3.48 -4.05
C VAL A 338 15.44 -4.18 -5.33
N GLN A 339 14.59 -5.19 -5.19
CA GLN A 339 14.05 -5.98 -6.29
C GLN A 339 12.92 -5.21 -6.98
N HIS A 340 13.03 -4.99 -8.30
CA HIS A 340 11.98 -4.29 -9.04
C HIS A 340 10.69 -5.13 -9.12
N THR A 341 9.77 -4.82 -8.22
CA THR A 341 8.39 -5.29 -8.18
C THR A 341 7.61 -4.53 -9.24
N LYS A 342 7.29 -5.23 -10.34
CA LYS A 342 6.41 -4.73 -11.40
C LYS A 342 5.07 -4.24 -10.83
N PRO A 343 4.40 -3.25 -11.45
CA PRO A 343 3.06 -2.88 -11.01
C PRO A 343 2.13 -4.09 -11.15
N GLY A 344 1.30 -4.33 -10.15
CA GLY A 344 0.49 -5.55 -10.09
C GLY A 344 1.29 -6.84 -9.87
N ALA A 345 2.58 -6.75 -9.50
CA ALA A 345 3.40 -7.92 -9.22
C ALA A 345 2.66 -8.84 -8.25
N PRO A 346 2.45 -10.09 -8.65
CA PRO A 346 1.39 -10.86 -8.04
C PRO A 346 1.95 -11.62 -6.82
N THR A 347 1.12 -11.85 -5.80
CA THR A 347 1.58 -12.44 -4.53
C THR A 347 2.19 -13.83 -4.76
N LYS A 348 3.21 -14.22 -3.99
CA LYS A 348 3.84 -15.54 -4.17
C LYS A 348 2.88 -16.70 -3.85
N SER A 349 1.93 -16.45 -2.95
CA SER A 349 0.88 -17.39 -2.54
C SER A 349 -0.45 -16.67 -2.31
N ILE A 350 -1.54 -17.44 -2.28
CA ILE A 350 -2.87 -16.99 -1.87
C ILE A 350 -3.34 -17.95 -0.77
N THR A 351 -3.54 -17.42 0.44
CA THR A 351 -3.84 -18.25 1.62
C THR A 351 -5.07 -17.74 2.35
N THR A 352 -5.78 -18.66 3.00
CA THR A 352 -6.86 -18.41 3.98
C THR A 352 -6.67 -19.32 5.19
N PHE A 353 -7.08 -18.88 6.37
CA PHE A 353 -6.97 -19.63 7.62
C PHE A 353 -8.08 -19.27 8.60
N LYS A 354 -8.46 -20.21 9.46
CA LYS A 354 -9.35 -20.02 10.61
C LYS A 354 -8.73 -20.67 11.83
N SER A 355 -8.76 -19.98 12.97
CA SER A 355 -8.47 -20.62 14.26
C SER A 355 -9.72 -20.65 15.13
N PHE A 356 -9.86 -21.75 15.85
CA PHE A 356 -10.96 -22.16 16.71
C PHE A 356 -10.49 -22.06 18.16
N VAL A 357 -11.28 -21.43 19.02
CA VAL A 357 -10.89 -21.15 20.41
C VAL A 357 -11.78 -21.96 21.35
N GLY A 358 -11.14 -22.76 22.21
CA GLY A 358 -11.81 -23.60 23.20
C GLY A 358 -12.43 -24.87 22.64
N ASP A 359 -12.73 -25.82 23.54
CA ASP A 359 -13.12 -27.20 23.21
C ASP A 359 -14.40 -27.31 22.36
N LYS A 360 -15.29 -26.32 22.49
CA LYS A 360 -16.54 -26.29 21.72
C LYS A 360 -16.28 -26.07 20.23
N GLU A 361 -15.33 -25.20 19.88
CA GLU A 361 -15.02 -24.87 18.49
C GLU A 361 -13.95 -25.80 17.89
N SER A 362 -13.01 -26.28 18.70
CA SER A 362 -11.95 -27.17 18.21
C SER A 362 -12.47 -28.55 17.84
N CYS A 363 -11.76 -29.22 16.93
CA CYS A 363 -12.08 -30.57 16.49
C CYS A 363 -11.15 -31.56 17.18
N HIS A 364 -11.69 -32.49 17.99
CA HIS A 364 -10.88 -33.38 18.84
C HIS A 364 -10.69 -34.77 18.24
N ARG A 365 -11.49 -35.14 17.24
CA ARG A 365 -11.53 -36.48 16.67
C ARG A 365 -11.87 -36.43 15.18
N LYS A 366 -11.43 -37.45 14.45
CA LYS A 366 -11.66 -37.63 13.01
C LYS A 366 -13.14 -37.49 12.61
N ASP A 367 -14.03 -38.16 13.33
CA ASP A 367 -15.45 -38.22 12.98
C ASP A 367 -16.17 -36.87 13.11
N ASP A 368 -15.58 -35.94 13.89
CA ASP A 368 -16.11 -34.61 14.11
C ASP A 368 -15.63 -33.58 13.05
N VAL A 369 -14.71 -33.96 12.14
CA VAL A 369 -14.13 -33.02 11.16
C VAL A 369 -15.22 -32.44 10.27
N LYS A 370 -16.07 -33.28 9.69
CA LYS A 370 -17.11 -32.83 8.76
C LYS A 370 -18.18 -31.99 9.47
N SER A 371 -18.64 -32.43 10.64
CA SER A 371 -19.71 -31.75 11.40
C SER A 371 -19.24 -30.43 12.01
N LYS A 372 -18.01 -30.35 12.54
CA LYS A 372 -17.48 -29.12 13.16
C LYS A 372 -16.80 -28.17 12.18
N LEU A 373 -16.06 -28.68 11.21
CA LEU A 373 -15.19 -27.87 10.35
C LEU A 373 -15.70 -27.75 8.90
N GLY A 374 -16.66 -28.57 8.48
CA GLY A 374 -17.12 -28.64 7.08
C GLY A 374 -17.54 -27.29 6.49
N ALA A 375 -18.44 -26.58 7.16
CA ALA A 375 -18.91 -25.27 6.70
C ALA A 375 -17.77 -24.23 6.60
N TRP A 376 -16.83 -24.25 7.53
CA TRP A 376 -15.63 -23.40 7.50
C TRP A 376 -14.73 -23.74 6.32
N ILE A 377 -14.49 -25.04 6.09
CA ILE A 377 -13.70 -25.53 4.97
C ILE A 377 -14.31 -25.06 3.65
N GLU A 378 -15.61 -25.23 3.47
CA GLU A 378 -16.30 -24.80 2.25
C GLU A 378 -16.15 -23.29 2.01
N MET A 379 -16.38 -22.47 3.04
CA MET A 379 -16.23 -21.01 2.94
C MET A 379 -14.80 -20.60 2.58
N MET A 380 -13.79 -21.19 3.24
CA MET A 380 -12.38 -20.94 2.93
C MET A 380 -12.01 -21.37 1.52
N VAL A 381 -12.47 -22.54 1.07
CA VAL A 381 -12.20 -23.07 -0.28
C VAL A 381 -12.80 -22.18 -1.35
N LYS A 382 -14.06 -21.75 -1.19
CA LYS A 382 -14.71 -20.77 -2.08
C LYS A 382 -13.90 -19.47 -2.18
N SER A 383 -13.51 -18.91 -1.03
CA SER A 383 -12.69 -17.69 -0.97
C SER A 383 -11.32 -17.87 -1.65
N LEU A 384 -10.66 -19.01 -1.44
CA LEU A 384 -9.38 -19.34 -2.07
C LEU A 384 -9.50 -19.47 -3.59
N VAL A 385 -10.40 -20.34 -4.07
CA VAL A 385 -10.57 -20.63 -5.49
C VAL A 385 -10.94 -19.36 -6.25
N ARG A 386 -11.87 -18.55 -5.72
CA ARG A 386 -12.22 -17.25 -6.29
C ARG A 386 -10.99 -16.33 -6.42
N ARG A 387 -10.20 -16.17 -5.36
CA ARG A 387 -8.99 -15.32 -5.38
C ARG A 387 -7.93 -15.83 -6.37
N VAL A 388 -7.82 -17.13 -6.57
CA VAL A 388 -6.95 -17.74 -7.59
C VAL A 388 -7.46 -17.43 -9.01
N LEU A 389 -8.77 -17.48 -9.24
CA LEU A 389 -9.35 -17.12 -10.54
C LEU A 389 -9.14 -15.63 -10.86
N ASP A 390 -9.37 -14.74 -9.88
CA ASP A 390 -9.13 -13.30 -10.02
C ASP A 390 -7.65 -12.99 -10.27
N ASP A 391 -6.74 -13.69 -9.58
CA ASP A 391 -5.31 -13.60 -9.83
C ASP A 391 -4.91 -14.09 -11.22
N SER A 392 -5.50 -15.19 -11.70
CA SER A 392 -5.25 -15.73 -13.03
C SER A 392 -5.68 -14.76 -14.13
N LYS A 393 -6.87 -14.14 -14.00
CA LYS A 393 -7.37 -13.12 -14.93
C LYS A 393 -6.44 -11.92 -15.00
N ARG A 394 -5.97 -11.41 -13.86
CA ARG A 394 -5.13 -10.20 -13.79
C ARG A 394 -3.69 -10.43 -14.20
N ASN A 395 -3.11 -11.51 -13.73
CA ASN A 395 -1.67 -11.72 -13.73
C ASN A 395 -1.24 -12.78 -14.74
N ASN A 396 -2.19 -13.31 -15.51
CA ASN A 396 -1.98 -14.33 -16.54
C ASN A 396 -1.08 -15.48 -16.05
N ARG A 397 -1.42 -16.04 -14.88
CA ARG A 397 -0.66 -17.09 -14.20
C ARG A 397 -1.58 -18.08 -13.51
N TRP A 398 -1.06 -19.24 -13.13
CA TRP A 398 -1.82 -20.28 -12.45
C TRP A 398 -1.02 -20.92 -11.33
N CYS A 399 -1.67 -21.31 -10.24
CA CYS A 399 -1.01 -22.02 -9.13
C CYS A 399 -0.81 -23.50 -9.46
N LYS A 400 0.36 -24.04 -9.12
CA LYS A 400 0.67 -25.47 -9.30
C LYS A 400 0.29 -26.30 -8.08
N THR A 401 0.42 -25.73 -6.89
CA THR A 401 0.37 -26.48 -5.62
C THR A 401 -0.80 -25.99 -4.78
N LEU A 402 -1.52 -26.95 -4.19
CA LEU A 402 -2.49 -26.76 -3.12
C LEU A 402 -1.88 -27.29 -1.83
N CYS A 403 -1.89 -26.52 -0.75
CA CYS A 403 -1.39 -26.95 0.55
C CYS A 403 -2.44 -26.73 1.64
N VAL A 404 -2.64 -27.75 2.48
CA VAL A 404 -3.50 -27.71 3.66
C VAL A 404 -2.61 -27.73 4.89
N TYR A 405 -2.87 -26.82 5.83
CA TYR A 405 -2.13 -26.65 7.08
C TYR A 405 -3.08 -26.80 8.26
N PHE A 406 -2.60 -27.39 9.36
CA PHE A 406 -3.34 -27.46 10.60
C PHE A 406 -2.40 -27.58 11.81
N CYS A 407 -2.87 -27.16 12.98
CA CYS A 407 -2.11 -27.30 14.23
C CYS A 407 -3.01 -27.57 15.45
N ASN A 408 -2.40 -28.10 16.50
CA ASN A 408 -3.00 -28.23 17.83
C ASN A 408 -2.57 -27.11 18.80
N ASP A 409 -3.05 -27.24 20.02
CA ASP A 409 -2.84 -26.39 21.19
C ASP A 409 -1.37 -26.26 21.61
N VAL A 410 -0.57 -27.33 21.47
CA VAL A 410 0.89 -27.29 21.66
C VAL A 410 1.65 -26.76 20.45
N LYS A 411 0.94 -26.20 19.46
CA LYS A 411 1.49 -25.65 18.21
C LYS A 411 2.28 -26.66 17.38
N ALA A 412 1.98 -27.96 17.49
CA ALA A 412 2.48 -28.95 16.55
C ALA A 412 1.81 -28.69 15.19
N VAL A 413 2.58 -28.19 14.22
CA VAL A 413 2.08 -27.85 12.88
C VAL A 413 2.30 -29.03 11.94
N LYS A 414 1.27 -29.39 11.19
CA LYS A 414 1.35 -30.33 10.07
C LYS A 414 0.82 -29.67 8.81
N SER A 415 1.29 -30.19 7.67
CA SER A 415 0.81 -29.77 6.36
C SER A 415 0.83 -30.94 5.38
N LYS A 416 -0.10 -30.93 4.42
CA LYS A 416 -0.13 -31.86 3.29
C LYS A 416 -0.36 -31.08 2.01
N SER A 417 0.37 -31.41 0.96
CA SER A 417 0.30 -30.71 -0.32
C SER A 417 -0.08 -31.66 -1.46
N THR A 418 -0.74 -31.13 -2.47
CA THR A 418 -1.09 -31.83 -3.71
C THR A 418 -1.07 -30.85 -4.88
N LYS A 419 -1.37 -31.33 -6.09
CA LYS A 419 -1.54 -30.48 -7.27
C LYS A 419 -2.85 -29.70 -7.15
N PHE A 420 -2.81 -28.39 -7.40
CA PHE A 420 -4.03 -27.59 -7.48
C PHE A 420 -4.89 -28.03 -8.69
N PRO A 421 -6.23 -28.09 -8.58
CA PRO A 421 -7.08 -28.46 -9.72
C PRO A 421 -6.81 -27.63 -10.98
N GLY A 422 -6.93 -28.26 -12.15
CA GLY A 422 -6.66 -27.61 -13.43
C GLY A 422 -7.60 -26.43 -13.72
N LYS A 423 -7.17 -25.48 -14.55
CA LYS A 423 -7.92 -24.25 -14.88
C LYS A 423 -9.35 -24.50 -15.38
N SER A 424 -9.56 -25.51 -16.22
CA SER A 424 -10.86 -25.87 -16.81
C SER A 424 -11.65 -26.89 -15.97
N ALA A 425 -11.10 -27.41 -14.87
CA ALA A 425 -11.78 -28.46 -14.12
C ALA A 425 -13.13 -27.98 -13.59
N GLN A 426 -14.22 -28.67 -13.91
CA GLN A 426 -15.50 -28.48 -13.23
C GLN A 426 -15.40 -29.01 -11.80
N GLY A 427 -16.14 -28.44 -10.84
CA GLY A 427 -16.14 -28.91 -9.45
C GLY A 427 -14.82 -28.70 -8.69
N LYS A 428 -14.03 -27.66 -9.02
CA LYS A 428 -12.75 -27.38 -8.34
C LYS A 428 -12.92 -27.24 -6.83
N GLU A 429 -13.95 -26.53 -6.40
CA GLU A 429 -14.26 -26.32 -4.99
C GLU A 429 -14.51 -27.66 -4.29
N GLU A 430 -15.31 -28.55 -4.88
CA GLU A 430 -15.56 -29.88 -4.35
C GLU A 430 -14.27 -30.71 -4.23
N SER A 431 -13.42 -30.68 -5.26
CA SER A 431 -12.14 -31.39 -5.26
C SER A 431 -11.20 -30.90 -4.15
N VAL A 432 -11.09 -29.58 -3.98
CA VAL A 432 -10.28 -28.97 -2.90
C VAL A 432 -10.87 -29.30 -1.54
N THR A 433 -12.19 -29.17 -1.35
CA THR A 433 -12.89 -29.49 -0.10
C THR A 433 -12.68 -30.96 0.30
N LYS A 434 -12.82 -31.89 -0.66
CA LYS A 434 -12.59 -33.33 -0.42
C LYS A 434 -11.16 -33.61 0.03
N PHE A 435 -10.17 -32.98 -0.62
CA PHE A 435 -8.77 -33.11 -0.23
C PHE A 435 -8.51 -32.51 1.17
N PHE A 436 -9.11 -31.37 1.48
CA PHE A 436 -8.98 -30.70 2.77
C PHE A 436 -9.54 -31.57 3.90
N ILE A 437 -10.80 -32.01 3.80
CA ILE A 437 -11.44 -32.86 4.80
C ILE A 437 -10.64 -34.15 5.00
N LYS A 438 -10.30 -34.86 3.91
CA LYS A 438 -9.52 -36.10 3.98
C LYS A 438 -8.17 -35.89 4.68
N THR A 439 -7.50 -34.77 4.42
CA THR A 439 -6.23 -34.42 5.07
C THR A 439 -6.37 -34.27 6.59
N LEU A 440 -7.45 -33.63 7.06
CA LEU A 440 -7.70 -33.48 8.49
C LEU A 440 -8.17 -34.78 9.14
N GLU A 441 -8.95 -35.59 8.43
CA GLU A 441 -9.41 -36.89 8.90
C GLU A 441 -8.27 -37.93 9.04
N GLU A 442 -7.21 -37.79 8.26
CA GLU A 442 -5.98 -38.60 8.36
C GLU A 442 -4.96 -38.01 9.36
N SER A 443 -5.33 -36.93 10.08
CA SER A 443 -4.46 -36.26 11.04
C SER A 443 -4.13 -37.14 12.25
N THR A 444 -2.88 -37.05 12.70
CA THR A 444 -2.43 -37.55 14.01
C THR A 444 -2.31 -36.44 15.05
N VAL A 445 -2.66 -35.20 14.69
CA VAL A 445 -2.58 -34.01 15.53
C VAL A 445 -3.99 -33.62 15.97
N TRP A 446 -4.22 -33.70 17.28
CA TRP A 446 -5.48 -33.39 17.95
C TRP A 446 -5.19 -32.62 19.25
N PRO A 447 -6.12 -31.77 19.71
CA PRO A 447 -7.26 -31.24 18.94
C PRO A 447 -6.79 -30.31 17.83
N ILE A 448 -7.50 -30.24 16.71
CA ILE A 448 -7.27 -29.26 15.65
C ILE A 448 -7.88 -27.93 16.09
N ILE A 449 -7.01 -26.94 16.34
CA ILE A 449 -7.40 -25.58 16.77
C ILE A 449 -7.20 -24.53 15.69
N ARG A 450 -6.52 -24.89 14.60
CA ARG A 450 -6.32 -24.01 13.44
C ARG A 450 -6.22 -24.84 12.18
N VAL A 451 -6.82 -24.32 11.12
CA VAL A 451 -6.73 -24.86 9.76
C VAL A 451 -6.43 -23.74 8.78
N GLY A 452 -5.81 -24.07 7.67
CA GLY A 452 -5.61 -23.15 6.56
C GLY A 452 -5.40 -23.89 5.25
N VAL A 453 -5.65 -23.19 4.16
CA VAL A 453 -5.42 -23.69 2.80
C VAL A 453 -4.75 -22.61 1.97
N SER A 454 -3.76 -23.01 1.18
CA SER A 454 -2.93 -22.13 0.35
C SER A 454 -2.83 -22.64 -1.08
N ALA A 455 -2.84 -21.70 -2.02
CA ALA A 455 -2.45 -21.90 -3.40
C ALA A 455 -1.06 -21.30 -3.60
N ASP A 456 -0.12 -22.11 -4.08
CA ASP A 456 1.31 -21.79 -4.13
C ASP A 456 1.92 -22.15 -5.49
N ASN A 457 3.19 -21.77 -5.67
CA ASN A 457 4.01 -22.10 -6.84
C ASN A 457 3.34 -21.68 -8.15
N PHE A 458 3.01 -20.39 -8.25
CA PHE A 458 2.41 -19.83 -9.46
C PHE A 458 3.38 -19.84 -10.64
N PHE A 459 2.88 -20.17 -11.82
CA PHE A 459 3.61 -20.15 -13.09
C PHE A 459 2.85 -19.33 -14.13
N PRO A 460 3.55 -18.62 -15.04
CA PRO A 460 2.92 -17.83 -16.08
C PRO A 460 2.17 -18.73 -17.08
N LEU A 461 1.02 -18.27 -17.55
CA LEU A 461 0.27 -18.87 -18.65
C LEU A 461 0.81 -18.26 -19.95
N GLY A 462 1.50 -19.05 -20.79
CA GLY A 462 2.10 -18.54 -22.03
C GLY A 462 1.09 -17.82 -22.94
N ALA A 463 1.58 -16.90 -23.78
CA ALA A 463 0.77 -16.02 -24.63
C ALA A 463 -0.19 -16.73 -25.62
N GLY A 464 -0.05 -18.04 -25.82
CA GLY A 464 -0.91 -18.84 -26.70
C GLY A 464 -2.21 -19.40 -26.09
N LEU A 465 -2.45 -19.21 -24.79
CA LEU A 465 -3.64 -19.77 -24.08
C LEU A 465 -4.65 -18.70 -23.63
N GLY A 466 -4.36 -17.41 -23.84
CA GLY A 466 -5.24 -16.29 -23.52
C GLY A 466 -6.41 -16.10 -24.51
N ILE A 467 -6.33 -16.71 -25.69
CA ILE A 467 -7.33 -16.57 -26.77
C ILE A 467 -8.53 -17.52 -26.61
N PHE A 468 -8.47 -18.51 -25.70
CA PHE A 468 -9.56 -19.47 -25.50
C PHE A 468 -10.67 -19.00 -24.56
N LEU A 469 -10.55 -17.82 -23.93
CA LEU A 469 -11.54 -17.33 -22.95
C LEU A 469 -12.64 -16.44 -23.52
N SER A 470 -12.66 -16.16 -24.83
CA SER A 470 -13.69 -15.33 -25.46
C SER A 470 -14.72 -16.09 -26.31
N LYS A 471 -14.67 -17.44 -26.37
CA LYS A 471 -15.50 -18.21 -27.32
C LYS A 471 -16.52 -19.20 -26.74
N GLU A 472 -16.66 -19.34 -25.43
CA GLU A 472 -17.58 -20.34 -24.85
C GLU A 472 -18.82 -19.80 -24.14
N ASN A 473 -19.11 -18.49 -24.24
CA ASN A 473 -20.37 -17.90 -23.74
C ASN A 473 -21.37 -17.47 -24.83
N GLU A 474 -21.17 -17.87 -26.09
CA GLU A 474 -22.15 -17.66 -27.17
C GLU A 474 -22.80 -18.99 -27.60
N ALA A 475 -23.59 -19.58 -26.72
CA ALA A 475 -24.54 -20.61 -27.09
C ALA A 475 -25.89 -20.28 -26.44
N GLY A 476 -26.59 -19.30 -27.00
CA GLY A 476 -27.93 -18.96 -26.53
C GLY A 476 -28.48 -17.59 -26.90
N VAL A 477 -28.16 -17.00 -28.05
CA VAL A 477 -28.94 -15.87 -28.59
C VAL A 477 -29.03 -15.99 -30.11
N THR A 478 -30.25 -15.92 -30.62
CA THR A 478 -30.63 -16.03 -32.03
C THR A 478 -30.01 -14.90 -32.87
N LYS A 479 -29.49 -15.27 -34.05
CA LYS A 479 -28.84 -14.37 -35.01
C LYS A 479 -29.84 -13.39 -35.66
N PRO A 480 -29.52 -12.09 -35.74
CA PRO A 480 -30.08 -11.22 -36.78
C PRO A 480 -29.14 -11.18 -37.98
N THR A 481 -29.76 -11.27 -39.14
CA THR A 481 -29.21 -11.25 -40.50
C THR A 481 -28.53 -9.94 -40.89
N ASP A 482 -27.55 -10.07 -41.80
CA ASP A 482 -26.79 -9.02 -42.49
C ASP A 482 -27.63 -7.81 -42.93
N PHE A 483 -27.17 -6.60 -42.62
CA PHE A 483 -27.46 -5.43 -43.45
C PHE A 483 -26.26 -4.48 -43.57
N LYS A 484 -25.99 -4.13 -44.82
CA LYS A 484 -24.84 -3.36 -45.33
C LYS A 484 -24.84 -1.91 -44.83
N THR A 485 -23.63 -1.43 -44.52
CA THR A 485 -23.31 -0.03 -44.24
C THR A 485 -23.62 0.87 -45.44
N THR A 486 -24.53 1.83 -45.26
CA THR A 486 -24.69 2.98 -46.17
C THR A 486 -24.75 4.27 -45.36
N LYS A 487 -23.97 5.27 -45.79
CA LYS A 487 -23.86 6.63 -45.23
C LYS A 487 -25.14 7.45 -45.46
N VAL A 488 -25.62 8.17 -44.43
CA VAL A 488 -26.38 9.45 -44.52
C VAL A 488 -26.14 10.19 -43.18
N ALA A 489 -25.28 11.21 -43.13
CA ALA A 489 -25.54 12.67 -43.24
C ALA A 489 -26.06 13.36 -41.96
N LYS A 490 -25.45 14.52 -41.69
CA LYS A 490 -25.64 15.47 -40.58
C LYS A 490 -27.10 15.87 -40.34
N VAL A 491 -27.48 15.98 -39.07
CA VAL A 491 -28.28 17.10 -38.55
C VAL A 491 -27.66 17.52 -37.22
N VAL A 492 -27.11 18.73 -37.19
CA VAL A 492 -26.67 19.44 -36.00
C VAL A 492 -27.71 20.52 -35.75
N GLU A 493 -28.42 20.44 -34.63
CA GLU A 493 -29.17 21.58 -34.09
C GLU A 493 -28.47 22.11 -32.84
N LYS A 494 -28.42 23.44 -32.79
CA LYS A 494 -27.60 24.30 -31.94
C LYS A 494 -28.06 24.28 -30.47
N SER A 495 -27.12 24.20 -29.53
CA SER A 495 -27.15 25.05 -28.33
C SER A 495 -25.76 25.16 -27.69
N THR A 496 -25.23 26.40 -27.73
CA THR A 496 -24.24 27.04 -26.85
C THR A 496 -23.05 26.23 -26.32
N LEU A 497 -21.90 26.37 -27.01
CA LEU A 497 -20.57 26.13 -26.44
C LEU A 497 -20.24 27.19 -25.37
N PHE A 498 -19.95 26.76 -24.14
CA PHE A 498 -18.91 27.39 -23.34
C PHE A 498 -17.68 26.50 -23.43
N ALA A 499 -16.63 26.97 -24.10
CA ALA A 499 -15.36 26.27 -24.18
C ALA A 499 -14.71 26.27 -22.78
N THR A 500 -14.51 25.09 -22.20
CA THR A 500 -13.74 24.91 -20.98
C THR A 500 -12.25 25.05 -21.29
N VAL A 501 -11.67 26.18 -20.89
CA VAL A 501 -10.22 26.41 -20.83
C VAL A 501 -9.62 25.62 -19.65
N PRO A 502 -8.47 24.94 -19.81
CA PRO A 502 -7.81 24.21 -18.71
C PRO A 502 -7.20 25.17 -17.66
N PRO A 503 -7.15 24.82 -16.36
CA PRO A 503 -6.98 25.77 -15.24
C PRO A 503 -5.56 26.35 -15.02
N LYS A 504 -4.61 26.14 -15.93
CA LYS A 504 -3.18 26.45 -15.67
C LYS A 504 -2.74 27.89 -15.99
N SER A 505 -3.61 28.78 -16.48
CA SER A 505 -3.26 30.18 -16.82
C SER A 505 -3.96 31.27 -15.97
N LEU A 506 -4.67 30.91 -14.90
CA LEU A 506 -5.49 31.86 -14.11
C LEU A 506 -4.74 32.60 -12.99
N ALA A 507 -3.41 32.48 -12.89
CA ALA A 507 -2.64 33.09 -11.82
C ALA A 507 -2.79 34.63 -11.85
N GLY A 508 -3.40 35.20 -10.80
CA GLY A 508 -3.57 36.66 -10.63
C GLY A 508 -4.96 37.21 -10.95
N ILE A 509 -5.93 36.38 -11.36
CA ILE A 509 -7.33 36.83 -11.50
C ILE A 509 -8.09 36.57 -10.20
N CYS A 510 -8.68 37.62 -9.65
CA CYS A 510 -9.42 37.60 -8.38
C CYS A 510 -10.74 38.38 -8.49
N TRP A 511 -11.65 38.17 -7.53
CA TRP A 511 -12.86 38.99 -7.37
C TRP A 511 -13.05 39.43 -5.92
N ASN A 512 -13.46 40.68 -5.73
CA ASN A 512 -13.70 41.24 -4.40
C ASN A 512 -15.14 40.97 -3.95
N CYS A 513 -15.30 40.43 -2.76
CA CYS A 513 -16.62 40.20 -2.17
C CYS A 513 -17.32 41.53 -1.90
N LYS A 514 -18.51 41.76 -2.47
CA LYS A 514 -19.28 42.99 -2.22
C LYS A 514 -19.73 43.15 -0.77
N ALA A 515 -19.82 42.06 -0.01
CA ALA A 515 -20.28 42.09 1.39
C ALA A 515 -19.15 42.40 2.39
N CYS A 516 -17.92 41.94 2.15
CA CYS A 516 -16.81 42.12 3.09
C CYS A 516 -15.51 42.62 2.47
N THR A 517 -15.51 42.93 1.17
CA THR A 517 -14.38 43.42 0.36
C THR A 517 -13.20 42.46 0.21
N TYR A 518 -13.26 41.26 0.80
CA TYR A 518 -12.19 40.25 0.69
C TYR A 518 -12.01 39.78 -0.75
N GLU A 519 -10.75 39.69 -1.17
CA GLU A 519 -10.32 39.26 -2.50
C GLU A 519 -10.29 37.71 -2.55
N ASN A 520 -11.13 37.12 -3.38
CA ASN A 520 -11.26 35.67 -3.52
C ASN A 520 -10.61 35.20 -4.83
N GLU A 521 -10.17 33.94 -4.86
CA GLU A 521 -9.68 33.30 -6.08
C GLU A 521 -10.75 33.29 -7.19
N ALA A 522 -10.29 33.31 -8.43
CA ALA A 522 -11.12 33.42 -9.63
C ALA A 522 -12.22 32.35 -9.77
N ASP A 523 -11.99 31.13 -9.30
CA ASP A 523 -12.92 30.00 -9.39
C ASP A 523 -13.80 29.83 -8.13
N ALA A 524 -13.55 30.62 -7.08
CA ALA A 524 -14.35 30.59 -5.87
C ALA A 524 -15.78 31.10 -6.14
N LYS A 525 -16.77 30.23 -5.92
CA LYS A 525 -18.21 30.55 -6.09
C LYS A 525 -18.83 31.27 -4.89
N VAL A 526 -18.16 31.22 -3.75
CA VAL A 526 -18.57 31.87 -2.49
C VAL A 526 -17.35 32.55 -1.87
N CYS A 527 -17.57 33.63 -1.13
CA CYS A 527 -16.50 34.30 -0.42
C CYS A 527 -15.91 33.38 0.65
N GLU A 528 -14.59 33.27 0.71
CA GLU A 528 -13.89 32.41 1.67
C GLU A 528 -14.19 32.82 3.12
N ILE A 529 -14.31 34.12 3.38
CA ILE A 529 -14.52 34.69 4.71
C ILE A 529 -15.99 34.68 5.11
N CYS A 530 -16.85 35.38 4.38
CA CYS A 530 -18.24 35.61 4.81
C CYS A 530 -19.26 34.66 4.16
N LYS A 531 -18.80 33.73 3.30
CA LYS A 531 -19.64 32.75 2.60
C LYS A 531 -20.74 33.33 1.70
N THR A 532 -20.70 34.62 1.42
CA THR A 532 -21.62 35.27 0.45
C THR A 532 -21.35 34.73 -0.95
N SER A 533 -22.39 34.28 -1.65
CA SER A 533 -22.30 33.81 -3.03
C SER A 533 -21.88 34.94 -3.98
N ARG A 534 -21.08 34.58 -4.98
CA ARG A 534 -20.67 35.49 -6.05
C ARG A 534 -21.88 35.91 -6.89
N SER A 535 -21.97 37.20 -7.24
CA SER A 535 -23.09 37.73 -8.02
C SER A 535 -22.89 37.49 -9.52
N VAL A 536 -23.98 37.46 -10.29
CA VAL A 536 -23.96 37.25 -11.75
C VAL A 536 -23.15 38.35 -12.45
N GLU A 537 -23.20 39.58 -11.93
CA GLU A 537 -22.40 40.70 -12.45
C GLU A 537 -20.89 40.48 -12.25
N ASP A 538 -20.48 39.79 -11.18
CA ASP A 538 -19.07 39.46 -10.91
C ASP A 538 -18.57 38.31 -11.82
N ASP A 539 -19.47 37.45 -12.30
CA ASP A 539 -19.18 36.41 -13.29
C ASP A 539 -18.99 37.04 -14.68
N GLU A 540 -19.80 38.02 -15.05
CA GLU A 540 -19.64 38.77 -16.31
C GLU A 540 -18.35 39.60 -16.34
N GLU A 541 -18.01 40.28 -15.24
CA GLU A 541 -16.77 41.06 -15.15
C GLU A 541 -15.54 40.14 -15.23
N TYR A 542 -15.60 38.97 -14.59
CA TYR A 542 -14.56 37.97 -14.68
C TYR A 542 -14.42 37.37 -16.08
N ALA A 543 -15.51 37.05 -16.75
CA ALA A 543 -15.47 36.61 -18.14
C ALA A 543 -14.79 37.65 -19.05
N LYS A 544 -15.04 38.95 -18.82
CA LYS A 544 -14.37 40.04 -19.55
C LYS A 544 -12.86 40.12 -19.26
N ARG A 545 -12.44 39.96 -18.00
CA ARG A 545 -11.01 39.97 -17.60
C ARG A 545 -10.26 38.77 -18.17
N LEU A 546 -10.87 37.58 -18.10
CA LEU A 546 -10.38 36.35 -18.73
C LEU A 546 -10.18 36.53 -20.23
N GLN A 547 -11.19 37.07 -20.92
CA GLN A 547 -11.14 37.26 -22.37
C GLN A 547 -10.09 38.29 -22.78
N LYS A 548 -9.86 39.33 -21.95
CA LYS A 548 -8.76 40.28 -22.17
C LYS A 548 -7.39 39.62 -22.03
N GLN A 549 -7.16 38.84 -20.97
CA GLN A 549 -5.88 38.14 -20.78
C GLN A 549 -5.61 37.12 -21.90
N PHE A 550 -6.64 36.42 -22.37
CA PHE A 550 -6.52 35.54 -23.54
C PHE A 550 -6.10 36.27 -24.82
N ASN A 551 -6.69 37.45 -25.08
CA ASN A 551 -6.32 38.26 -26.24
C ASN A 551 -4.90 38.84 -26.12
N ASP A 552 -4.47 39.19 -24.90
CA ASP A 552 -3.12 39.70 -24.63
C ASP A 552 -2.06 38.58 -24.78
N GLU A 553 -2.36 37.34 -24.36
CA GLU A 553 -1.49 36.16 -24.56
C GLU A 553 -1.40 35.71 -26.02
N GLU A 554 -2.47 35.85 -26.83
CA GLU A 554 -2.41 35.62 -28.28
C GLU A 554 -1.54 36.66 -29.01
N ALA A 555 -1.51 37.91 -28.53
CA ALA A 555 -0.66 38.97 -29.08
C ALA A 555 0.83 38.76 -28.81
N GLU A 556 1.20 38.02 -27.75
CA GLU A 556 2.59 37.71 -27.37
C GLU A 556 3.19 36.46 -28.06
N GLY A 557 2.48 35.84 -29.01
CA GLY A 557 3.11 34.92 -29.99
C GLY A 557 3.44 33.51 -29.48
N VAL A 558 2.65 32.95 -28.56
CA VAL A 558 2.75 31.52 -28.20
C VAL A 558 1.91 30.68 -29.17
N ALA A 559 2.53 30.21 -30.26
CA ALA A 559 1.91 29.29 -31.20
C ALA A 559 1.71 27.89 -30.60
N ILE A 560 0.52 27.59 -30.07
CA ILE A 560 0.10 26.22 -29.74
C ILE A 560 -0.43 25.54 -31.01
N GLY A 561 0.45 24.80 -31.69
CA GLY A 561 0.06 23.98 -32.84
C GLY A 561 -0.80 22.78 -32.42
N VAL A 562 -2.11 22.84 -32.68
CA VAL A 562 -3.02 21.69 -32.60
C VAL A 562 -3.05 20.99 -33.96
N GLY A 563 -2.27 19.93 -34.12
CA GLY A 563 -2.33 19.06 -35.29
C GLY A 563 -3.48 18.06 -35.22
N VAL A 564 -4.57 18.33 -35.95
CA VAL A 564 -5.65 17.35 -36.22
C VAL A 564 -5.20 16.45 -37.37
N GLY A 565 -5.03 15.15 -37.08
CA GLY A 565 -4.72 14.15 -38.09
C GLY A 565 -5.89 13.90 -39.03
N VAL A 566 -5.72 14.24 -40.31
CA VAL A 566 -6.51 13.72 -41.43
C VAL A 566 -5.57 12.91 -42.32
N GLY A 567 -5.85 11.62 -42.48
CA GLY A 567 -5.04 10.74 -43.31
C GLY A 567 -5.36 10.90 -44.79
N GLU A 568 -4.33 11.16 -45.60
CA GLU A 568 -4.33 10.80 -47.02
C GLU A 568 -2.97 10.18 -47.41
N LYS A 569 -3.05 9.03 -48.08
CA LYS A 569 -1.93 8.38 -48.76
C LYS A 569 -1.59 9.17 -50.03
N ARG A 570 -0.32 9.55 -50.24
CA ARG A 570 0.45 9.24 -51.47
C ARG A 570 1.84 9.88 -51.53
N LYS A 571 2.82 9.01 -51.82
CA LYS A 571 3.97 9.15 -52.73
C LYS A 571 5.09 10.15 -52.40
N ALA A 572 6.27 9.56 -52.20
CA ALA A 572 7.58 10.18 -52.28
C ALA A 572 7.80 10.99 -53.57
N LYS A 573 8.39 12.19 -53.44
CA LYS A 573 9.28 12.80 -54.44
C LYS A 573 10.17 13.88 -53.80
N LYS A 574 11.41 13.94 -54.32
CA LYS A 574 12.56 14.77 -53.94
C LYS A 574 12.35 16.28 -54.17
N ALA A 575 13.05 17.04 -53.31
CA ALA A 575 13.88 18.24 -53.58
C ALA A 575 13.25 19.63 -53.87
N LYS A 576 13.85 20.61 -53.17
CA LYS A 576 14.36 21.95 -53.58
C LYS A 576 13.88 23.13 -52.73
N THR A 577 14.87 23.74 -52.08
CA THR A 577 15.04 25.13 -51.65
C THR A 577 14.86 26.13 -52.79
N VAL A 578 14.27 27.30 -52.49
CA VAL A 578 14.36 28.64 -53.16
C VAL A 578 13.56 29.56 -52.22
N LYS A 579 14.10 30.40 -51.32
CA LYS A 579 14.96 31.58 -51.50
C LYS A 579 14.70 32.36 -52.79
N ASP A 580 14.06 33.50 -52.59
CA ASP A 580 13.84 34.62 -53.50
C ASP A 580 12.53 34.56 -54.27
N PHE A 581 11.61 35.46 -53.92
CA PHE A 581 10.86 36.30 -54.88
C PHE A 581 10.15 37.44 -54.08
N PHE A 582 10.90 38.55 -53.90
CA PHE A 582 10.48 39.96 -53.75
C PHE A 582 9.66 40.39 -52.50
N GLY A 583 9.93 41.51 -51.82
CA GLY A 583 10.84 42.64 -52.06
C GLY A 583 10.15 43.97 -51.75
N SER A 584 10.60 44.65 -50.68
CA SER A 584 10.74 46.11 -50.51
C SER A 584 11.28 46.37 -49.11
#